data_AF-A0A9Q9VXD3-F1
#
_entry.id   AF-A0A9Q9VXD3-F1
#
_cell.length_a   1.000
_cell.length_b   1.000
_cell.length_c   1.000
_cell.angle_alpha   90.00
_cell.angle_beta   90.00
_cell.angle_gamma   90.00
#
_symmetry.space_group_name_H-M   'P 1'
#
loop_
_entity.id
_entity.type
_entity.pdbx_description
1 polymer ?
#
loop_
_entity_poly.entity_id
_entity_poly.type
_entity_poly.pdbx_seq_one_letter_code
_entity_poly.pdbx_strand_id
1 'polypeptide(L)'
;MEERYQVAARRDIQNLLQTTSSSLKFLISRNVAAFQETVESLVHQAENHTHAVLLHTYRDLAGPAAAPLGEFFTDVGLFVLGSELSLEEASQRFFDALFPLVYERLVEPDLSRMSLSYSECVRASCRDLGPYGGAPGRLAALISRASMPGRVFLQALHLGVEVINTTDHIQLSRECRRGLLRMSYCPHCQGLTTSKPCMGYCLNVVRGCLASLAEVDAHWREFVRSLETLSTRMHGAQDLEQVLLEVHGLVRDAVAHAQRNAPRLSAQVRRVCGDPVRQQPEQVSSGQHGSAGRDSIPLKGAVRNADDTLSNRRKEFLSSLRLHRAFYGGLADQLCVSDLAPGDGTACWNGAGVASYTLRVVGNGIKAQAENPEVKVKEADPVISQVIDKLKHINQVSQAPKIQSKETM
;
A
#
# COMPACT_ATOMS: atom_id res chain seq x y z
N MET A 1 -44.72 1.71 17.53
CA MET A 1 -44.44 2.83 16.59
C MET A 1 -43.09 3.47 16.89
N GLU A 2 -42.87 3.95 18.13
CA GLU A 2 -41.61 4.60 18.52
C GLU A 2 -40.35 3.74 18.26
N GLU A 3 -40.37 2.45 18.60
CA GLU A 3 -39.24 1.55 18.33
C GLU A 3 -38.88 1.47 16.84
N ARG A 4 -39.89 1.50 15.95
CA ARG A 4 -39.65 1.52 14.50
C ARG A 4 -38.99 2.82 14.08
N TYR A 5 -39.40 3.95 14.65
CA TYR A 5 -38.76 5.25 14.41
C TYR A 5 -37.34 5.32 14.98
N GLN A 6 -37.05 4.64 16.09
CA GLN A 6 -35.68 4.54 16.61
C GLN A 6 -34.77 3.80 15.63
N VAL A 7 -35.25 2.69 15.06
CA VAL A 7 -34.51 1.95 14.03
C VAL A 7 -34.35 2.80 12.77
N ALA A 8 -35.40 3.51 12.34
CA ALA A 8 -35.35 4.39 11.18
C ALA A 8 -34.32 5.53 11.37
N ALA A 9 -34.39 6.27 12.49
CA ALA A 9 -33.45 7.36 12.80
C ALA A 9 -31.99 6.90 12.79
N ARG A 10 -31.71 5.72 13.35
CA ARG A 10 -30.38 5.12 13.31
C ARG A 10 -29.95 4.79 11.88
N ARG A 11 -30.85 4.21 11.08
CA ARG A 11 -30.55 3.84 9.70
C ARG A 11 -30.30 5.07 8.83
N ASP A 12 -31.10 6.12 9.00
CA ASP A 12 -31.00 7.34 8.22
C ASP A 12 -29.67 8.05 8.46
N ILE A 13 -29.26 8.21 9.72
CA ILE A 13 -27.98 8.86 10.02
C ILE A 13 -26.80 8.01 9.51
N GLN A 14 -26.90 6.68 9.58
CA GLN A 14 -25.86 5.79 9.08
C GLN A 14 -25.77 5.86 7.54
N ASN A 15 -26.90 5.83 6.84
CA ASN A 15 -26.95 5.99 5.38
C ASN A 15 -26.38 7.34 4.96
N LEU A 16 -26.69 8.39 5.72
CA LEU A 16 -26.23 9.74 5.44
C LEU A 16 -24.71 9.84 5.60
N LEU A 17 -24.15 9.33 6.69
CA LEU A 17 -22.70 9.24 6.89
C LEU A 17 -22.01 8.52 5.73
N GLN A 18 -22.52 7.35 5.33
CA GLN A 18 -21.99 6.56 4.22
C GLN A 18 -22.10 7.27 2.87
N THR A 19 -23.19 8.02 2.65
CA THR A 19 -23.39 8.78 1.42
C THR A 19 -22.41 9.94 1.34
N THR A 20 -22.24 10.69 2.43
CA THR A 20 -21.31 11.81 2.53
C THR A 20 -19.85 11.37 2.42
N SER A 21 -19.48 10.21 2.97
CA SER A 21 -18.11 9.68 2.90
C SER A 21 -17.80 8.92 1.61
N SER A 22 -18.81 8.57 0.80
CA SER A 22 -18.68 7.69 -0.37
C SER A 22 -17.61 8.14 -1.38
N SER A 23 -17.56 9.44 -1.69
CA SER A 23 -16.57 10.00 -2.63
C SER A 23 -15.14 9.84 -2.10
N LEU A 24 -14.93 10.16 -0.82
CA LEU A 24 -13.64 9.99 -0.16
C LEU A 24 -13.22 8.51 -0.10
N LYS A 25 -14.15 7.62 0.28
CA LYS A 25 -13.93 6.18 0.32
C LYS A 25 -13.52 5.63 -1.04
N PHE A 26 -14.26 6.01 -2.08
CA PHE A 26 -13.98 5.57 -3.45
C PHE A 26 -12.62 6.09 -3.92
N LEU A 27 -12.32 7.36 -3.64
CA LEU A 27 -11.04 7.98 -3.99
C LEU A 27 -9.85 7.20 -3.41
N ILE A 28 -9.88 6.87 -2.11
CA ILE A 28 -8.76 6.15 -1.48
C ILE A 28 -8.71 4.70 -1.97
N SER A 29 -9.84 3.98 -1.97
CA SER A 29 -9.87 2.57 -2.37
C SER A 29 -9.42 2.36 -3.83
N ARG A 30 -9.83 3.24 -4.75
CA ARG A 30 -9.37 3.18 -6.15
C ARG A 30 -7.87 3.39 -6.25
N ASN A 31 -7.29 4.26 -5.42
CA ASN A 31 -5.86 4.53 -5.44
C ASN A 31 -5.03 3.45 -4.77
N VAL A 32 -5.57 2.73 -3.76
CA VAL A 32 -4.99 1.48 -3.26
C VAL A 32 -4.85 0.48 -4.41
N ALA A 33 -5.94 0.18 -5.11
CA ALA A 33 -5.93 -0.79 -6.21
C ALA A 33 -4.98 -0.36 -7.35
N ALA A 34 -5.03 0.90 -7.77
CA ALA A 34 -4.17 1.42 -8.82
C ALA A 34 -2.67 1.38 -8.43
N PHE A 35 -2.34 1.61 -7.16
CA PHE A 35 -0.97 1.49 -6.67
C PHE A 35 -0.50 0.04 -6.74
N GLN A 36 -1.33 -0.90 -6.27
CA GLN A 36 -1.03 -2.34 -6.30
C GLN A 36 -0.78 -2.84 -7.73
N GLU A 37 -1.69 -2.54 -8.65
CA GLU A 37 -1.57 -2.90 -10.07
C GLU A 37 -0.30 -2.32 -10.71
N THR A 38 0.06 -1.08 -10.34
CA THR A 38 1.28 -0.44 -10.87
C THR A 38 2.54 -1.16 -10.36
N VAL A 39 2.59 -1.53 -9.09
CA VAL A 39 3.72 -2.29 -8.52
C VAL A 39 3.85 -3.65 -9.19
N GLU A 40 2.75 -4.39 -9.35
CA GLU A 40 2.74 -5.69 -10.03
C GLU A 40 3.27 -5.58 -11.47
N SER A 41 2.81 -4.57 -12.21
CA SER A 41 3.28 -4.32 -13.58
C SER A 41 4.78 -3.99 -13.62
N LEU A 42 5.27 -3.15 -12.70
CA LEU A 42 6.70 -2.78 -12.63
C LEU A 42 7.59 -3.98 -12.29
N VAL A 43 7.17 -4.81 -11.34
CA VAL A 43 7.88 -6.03 -10.95
C VAL A 43 7.96 -7.00 -12.12
N HIS A 44 6.83 -7.24 -12.81
CA HIS A 44 6.80 -8.11 -13.98
C HIS A 44 7.65 -7.57 -15.15
N GLN A 45 7.70 -6.25 -15.34
CA GLN A 45 8.60 -5.64 -16.34
C GLN A 45 10.07 -5.85 -15.99
N ALA A 46 10.45 -5.68 -14.73
CA ALA A 46 11.81 -5.90 -14.26
C ALA A 46 12.24 -7.37 -14.38
N GLU A 47 11.35 -8.31 -14.09
CA GLU A 47 11.56 -9.74 -14.30
C GLU A 47 11.85 -10.06 -15.77
N ASN A 48 10.95 -9.66 -16.67
CA ASN A 48 11.09 -9.91 -18.10
C ASN A 48 12.36 -9.27 -18.67
N HIS A 49 12.68 -8.06 -18.25
CA HIS A 49 13.88 -7.38 -18.70
C HIS A 49 15.15 -8.10 -18.20
N THR A 50 15.17 -8.56 -16.94
CA THR A 50 16.27 -9.34 -16.38
C THR A 50 16.44 -10.66 -17.14
N HIS A 51 15.34 -11.36 -17.43
CA HIS A 51 15.37 -12.59 -18.23
C HIS A 51 15.91 -12.33 -19.65
N ALA A 52 15.48 -11.26 -20.32
CA ALA A 52 15.95 -10.90 -21.65
C ALA A 52 17.46 -10.61 -21.69
N VAL A 53 17.99 -9.92 -20.67
CA VAL A 53 19.42 -9.64 -20.54
C VAL A 53 20.22 -10.92 -20.30
N LEU A 54 19.71 -11.83 -19.47
CA LEU A 54 20.32 -13.15 -19.28
C LEU A 54 20.30 -13.96 -20.59
N LEU A 55 19.20 -13.94 -21.34
CA LEU A 55 19.09 -14.63 -22.62
C LEU A 55 20.07 -14.09 -23.66
N HIS A 56 20.27 -12.77 -23.70
CA HIS A 56 21.20 -12.14 -24.62
C HIS A 56 22.67 -12.38 -24.26
N THR A 57 22.99 -12.35 -22.96
CA THR A 57 24.39 -12.42 -22.47
C THR A 57 24.85 -13.87 -22.23
N TYR A 58 23.96 -14.72 -21.74
CA TYR A 58 24.22 -16.08 -21.28
C TYR A 58 23.11 -17.02 -21.78
N ARG A 59 22.89 -17.08 -23.09
CA ARG A 59 21.79 -17.79 -23.78
C ARG A 59 21.30 -19.08 -23.10
N ASP A 60 22.22 -19.95 -22.77
CA ASP A 60 21.92 -21.29 -22.23
C ASP A 60 21.55 -21.28 -20.72
N LEU A 61 21.85 -20.19 -20.01
CA LEU A 61 21.49 -19.97 -18.60
C LEU A 61 20.04 -19.49 -18.42
N ALA A 62 19.50 -18.73 -19.38
CA ALA A 62 18.26 -17.98 -19.19
C ALA A 62 17.03 -18.87 -18.97
N GLY A 63 16.85 -19.91 -19.80
CA GLY A 63 15.70 -20.83 -19.66
C GLY A 63 15.64 -21.50 -18.29
N PRO A 64 16.70 -22.18 -17.83
CA PRO A 64 16.74 -22.78 -16.50
C PRO A 64 16.66 -21.77 -15.35
N ALA A 65 17.15 -20.54 -15.55
CA ALA A 65 17.09 -19.48 -14.54
C ALA A 65 15.71 -18.81 -14.42
N ALA A 66 14.79 -19.04 -15.37
CA ALA A 66 13.47 -18.38 -15.40
C ALA A 66 12.65 -18.64 -14.12
N ALA A 67 12.60 -19.89 -13.62
CA ALA A 67 11.84 -20.22 -12.43
C ALA A 67 12.39 -19.55 -11.15
N PRO A 68 13.70 -19.65 -10.82
CA PRO A 68 14.27 -18.91 -9.70
C PRO A 68 14.08 -17.39 -9.81
N LEU A 69 14.16 -16.85 -11.03
CA LEU A 69 13.97 -15.42 -11.28
C LEU A 69 12.53 -14.99 -10.99
N GLY A 70 11.54 -15.74 -11.47
CA GLY A 70 10.12 -15.47 -11.22
C GLY A 70 9.75 -15.60 -9.74
N GLU A 71 10.31 -16.57 -9.02
CA GLU A 71 10.13 -16.68 -7.58
C GLU A 71 10.67 -15.44 -6.85
N PHE A 72 11.87 -14.99 -7.18
CA PHE A 72 12.46 -13.78 -6.60
C PHE A 72 11.61 -12.53 -6.83
N PHE A 73 11.16 -12.30 -8.06
CA PHE A 73 10.33 -11.14 -8.37
C PHE A 73 8.93 -11.23 -7.76
N THR A 74 8.37 -12.44 -7.61
CA THR A 74 7.14 -12.65 -6.84
C THR A 74 7.31 -12.22 -5.39
N ASP A 75 8.41 -12.65 -4.73
CA ASP A 75 8.74 -12.24 -3.36
C ASP A 75 8.94 -10.72 -3.25
N VAL A 76 9.57 -10.09 -4.26
CA VAL A 76 9.72 -8.63 -4.34
C VAL A 76 8.36 -7.94 -4.43
N GLY A 77 7.45 -8.41 -5.29
CA GLY A 77 6.09 -7.86 -5.40
C GLY A 77 5.35 -7.94 -4.07
N LEU A 78 5.31 -9.13 -3.45
CA LEU A 78 4.67 -9.34 -2.16
C LEU A 78 5.27 -8.45 -1.06
N PHE A 79 6.59 -8.33 -1.02
CA PHE A 79 7.29 -7.44 -0.09
C PHE A 79 6.85 -5.99 -0.27
N VAL A 80 6.89 -5.45 -1.49
CA VAL A 80 6.49 -4.06 -1.77
C VAL A 80 5.02 -3.82 -1.43
N LEU A 81 4.16 -4.82 -1.59
CA LEU A 81 2.73 -4.74 -1.32
C LEU A 81 2.36 -4.94 0.17
N GLY A 82 3.32 -5.21 1.04
CA GLY A 82 3.12 -5.19 2.48
C GLY A 82 3.37 -6.50 3.21
N SER A 83 3.68 -7.60 2.51
CA SER A 83 4.00 -8.88 3.17
C SER A 83 5.29 -8.78 4.00
N GLU A 84 5.31 -9.45 5.15
CA GLU A 84 6.48 -9.56 6.05
C GLU A 84 7.48 -10.62 5.54
N LEU A 85 7.97 -10.44 4.31
CA LEU A 85 9.01 -11.27 3.71
C LEU A 85 10.40 -10.67 3.96
N SER A 86 11.44 -11.50 4.03
CA SER A 86 12.84 -11.04 4.00
C SER A 86 13.35 -11.03 2.56
N LEU A 87 13.69 -9.85 2.05
CA LEU A 87 14.35 -9.72 0.74
C LEU A 87 15.78 -10.25 0.77
N GLU A 88 16.43 -10.26 1.94
CA GLU A 88 17.74 -10.86 2.14
C GLU A 88 17.67 -12.37 1.91
N GLU A 89 16.69 -13.05 2.50
CA GLU A 89 16.46 -14.48 2.29
C GLU A 89 16.01 -14.80 0.87
N ALA A 90 15.09 -14.01 0.30
CA ALA A 90 14.63 -14.18 -1.08
C ALA A 90 15.78 -14.01 -2.08
N SER A 91 16.60 -12.97 -1.90
CA SER A 91 17.78 -12.74 -2.75
C SER A 91 18.79 -13.87 -2.59
N GLN A 92 19.04 -14.32 -1.37
CA GLN A 92 19.96 -15.43 -1.13
C GLN A 92 19.47 -16.73 -1.80
N ARG A 93 18.17 -17.06 -1.65
CA ARG A 93 17.55 -18.23 -2.29
C ARG A 93 17.68 -18.20 -3.80
N PHE A 94 17.46 -17.02 -4.41
CA PHE A 94 17.65 -16.81 -5.84
C PHE A 94 19.08 -17.12 -6.29
N PHE A 95 20.08 -16.55 -5.61
CA PHE A 95 21.49 -16.79 -5.97
C PHE A 95 21.94 -18.22 -5.67
N ASP A 96 21.46 -18.84 -4.59
CA ASP A 96 21.68 -20.26 -4.28
C ASP A 96 21.14 -21.15 -5.41
N ALA A 97 19.93 -20.87 -5.91
CA ALA A 97 19.32 -21.60 -7.02
C ALA A 97 20.05 -21.37 -8.36
N LEU A 98 20.61 -20.16 -8.57
CA LEU A 98 21.33 -19.81 -9.79
C LEU A 98 22.74 -20.45 -9.85
N PHE A 99 23.37 -20.72 -8.71
CA PHE A 99 24.77 -21.14 -8.67
C PHE A 99 25.09 -22.46 -9.37
N PRO A 100 24.32 -23.55 -9.22
CA PRO A 100 24.57 -24.78 -9.99
C PRO A 100 24.53 -24.56 -11.51
N LEU A 101 23.63 -23.69 -11.98
CA LEU A 101 23.47 -23.38 -13.40
C LEU A 101 24.67 -22.59 -13.94
N VAL A 102 25.13 -21.60 -13.17
CA VAL A 102 26.33 -20.82 -13.49
C VAL A 102 27.58 -21.69 -13.42
N TYR A 103 27.66 -22.59 -12.44
CA TYR A 103 28.79 -23.50 -12.28
C TYR A 103 28.93 -24.43 -13.49
N GLU A 104 27.86 -25.15 -13.85
CA GLU A 104 27.85 -26.10 -14.97
C GLU A 104 28.13 -25.42 -16.33
N ARG A 105 27.63 -24.20 -16.54
CA ARG A 105 27.69 -23.56 -17.87
C ARG A 105 28.87 -22.61 -18.06
N LEU A 106 29.34 -21.97 -16.98
CA LEU A 106 30.29 -20.85 -17.07
C LEU A 106 31.58 -21.08 -16.26
N VAL A 107 31.55 -21.94 -15.24
CA VAL A 107 32.74 -22.24 -14.41
C VAL A 107 33.43 -23.52 -14.88
N GLU A 108 32.66 -24.56 -15.15
CA GLU A 108 33.13 -25.86 -15.65
C GLU A 108 32.34 -26.26 -16.91
N PRO A 109 32.51 -25.57 -18.05
CA PRO A 109 31.74 -25.84 -19.26
C PRO A 109 31.99 -27.23 -19.87
N ASP A 110 33.15 -27.84 -19.58
CA ASP A 110 33.54 -29.18 -20.05
C ASP A 110 32.98 -30.31 -19.18
N LEU A 111 32.25 -29.97 -18.11
CA LEU A 111 31.67 -30.97 -17.23
C LEU A 111 30.57 -31.74 -17.96
N SER A 112 30.57 -33.07 -17.82
CA SER A 112 29.38 -33.86 -18.13
C SER A 112 28.24 -33.42 -17.21
N ARG A 113 26.99 -33.58 -17.67
CA ARG A 113 25.78 -33.18 -16.94
C ARG A 113 25.88 -33.59 -15.47
N MET A 114 25.74 -32.61 -14.56
CA MET A 114 25.90 -32.85 -13.13
C MET A 114 24.81 -33.79 -12.60
N SER A 115 25.18 -34.72 -11.70
CA SER A 115 24.17 -35.48 -10.94
C SER A 115 23.37 -34.54 -10.04
N LEU A 116 22.14 -34.93 -9.68
CA LEU A 116 21.30 -34.17 -8.75
C LEU A 116 22.00 -33.92 -7.42
N SER A 117 22.65 -34.95 -6.85
CA SER A 117 23.39 -34.85 -5.59
C SER A 117 24.56 -33.87 -5.65
N TYR A 118 25.29 -33.83 -6.78
CA TYR A 118 26.38 -32.88 -6.96
C TYR A 118 25.84 -31.45 -7.11
N SER A 119 24.77 -31.28 -7.89
CA SER A 119 24.07 -29.99 -8.05
C SER A 119 23.55 -29.43 -6.72
N GLU A 120 23.01 -30.28 -5.84
CA GLU A 120 22.58 -29.90 -4.49
C GLU A 120 23.74 -29.49 -3.59
N CYS A 121 24.88 -30.20 -3.65
CA CYS A 121 26.08 -29.78 -2.92
C CYS A 121 26.59 -28.41 -3.41
N VAL A 122 26.64 -28.20 -4.73
CA VAL A 122 27.04 -26.91 -5.31
C VAL A 122 26.11 -25.80 -4.81
N ARG A 123 24.78 -26.03 -4.84
CA ARG A 123 23.77 -25.10 -4.31
C ARG A 123 24.03 -24.77 -2.84
N ALA A 124 24.20 -25.79 -1.99
CA ALA A 124 24.41 -25.62 -0.56
C ALA A 124 25.71 -24.85 -0.24
N SER A 125 26.74 -25.01 -1.08
CA SER A 125 28.03 -24.35 -0.92
C SER A 125 28.03 -22.87 -1.35
N CYS A 126 26.95 -22.37 -1.97
CA CYS A 126 26.88 -21.01 -2.52
C CYS A 126 27.22 -19.93 -1.47
N ARG A 127 26.64 -20.02 -0.27
CA ARG A 127 26.83 -19.03 0.80
C ARG A 127 28.29 -18.94 1.27
N ASP A 128 28.90 -20.09 1.53
CA ASP A 128 30.26 -20.17 2.07
C ASP A 128 31.32 -19.79 1.05
N LEU A 129 31.09 -20.13 -0.23
CA LEU A 129 32.03 -19.84 -1.31
C LEU A 129 31.90 -18.42 -1.87
N GLY A 130 30.74 -17.79 -1.68
CA GLY A 130 30.46 -16.42 -2.14
C GLY A 130 30.74 -16.21 -3.63
N PRO A 131 30.17 -17.01 -4.56
CA PRO A 131 30.48 -16.97 -5.98
C PRO A 131 30.11 -15.63 -6.63
N TYR A 132 29.18 -14.89 -6.04
CA TYR A 132 28.69 -13.60 -6.52
C TYR A 132 29.22 -12.40 -5.70
N GLY A 133 30.13 -12.65 -4.76
CA GLY A 133 30.55 -11.65 -3.78
C GLY A 133 29.36 -11.09 -3.00
N GLY A 134 29.37 -9.78 -2.73
CA GLY A 134 28.27 -9.11 -2.02
C GLY A 134 26.99 -8.83 -2.83
N ALA A 135 26.84 -9.39 -4.03
CA ALA A 135 25.68 -9.10 -4.89
C ALA A 135 24.31 -9.45 -4.26
N PRO A 136 24.12 -10.61 -3.58
CA PRO A 136 22.84 -10.92 -2.93
C PRO A 136 22.42 -9.86 -1.91
N GLY A 137 23.31 -9.53 -0.99
CA GLY A 137 23.04 -8.50 0.03
C GLY A 137 22.80 -7.11 -0.56
N ARG A 138 23.56 -6.71 -1.60
CA ARG A 138 23.34 -5.43 -2.28
C ARG A 138 21.98 -5.37 -2.99
N LEU A 139 21.59 -6.44 -3.68
CA LEU A 139 20.31 -6.50 -4.38
C LEU A 139 19.14 -6.37 -3.40
N ALA A 140 19.16 -7.14 -2.31
CA ALA A 140 18.18 -7.06 -1.23
C ALA A 140 18.11 -5.64 -0.64
N ALA A 141 19.25 -5.08 -0.22
CA ALA A 141 19.30 -3.77 0.41
C ALA A 141 18.80 -2.64 -0.50
N LEU A 142 19.10 -2.69 -1.80
CA LEU A 142 18.65 -1.69 -2.78
C LEU A 142 17.13 -1.71 -2.94
N ILE A 143 16.53 -2.88 -3.14
CA ILE A 143 15.08 -3.02 -3.31
C ILE A 143 14.35 -2.71 -2.00
N SER A 144 14.84 -3.21 -0.86
CA SER A 144 14.30 -2.89 0.47
C SER A 144 14.24 -1.39 0.68
N ARG A 145 15.36 -0.68 0.50
CA ARG A 145 15.42 0.78 0.71
C ARG A 145 14.52 1.56 -0.25
N ALA A 146 14.47 1.18 -1.53
CA ALA A 146 13.70 1.88 -2.54
C ALA A 146 12.18 1.70 -2.38
N SER A 147 11.75 0.58 -1.80
CA SER A 147 10.33 0.26 -1.61
C SER A 147 9.73 0.84 -0.33
N MET A 148 10.52 1.12 0.72
CA MET A 148 10.00 1.59 2.02
C MET A 148 9.02 2.77 1.93
N PRO A 149 9.29 3.86 1.17
CA PRO A 149 8.33 4.96 1.05
C PRO A 149 7.00 4.53 0.43
N GLY A 150 7.04 3.64 -0.56
CA GLY A 150 5.85 3.07 -1.20
C GLY A 150 5.06 2.13 -0.27
N ARG A 151 5.77 1.31 0.53
CA ARG A 151 5.16 0.45 1.54
C ARG A 151 4.38 1.25 2.58
N VAL A 152 5.02 2.27 3.16
CA VAL A 152 4.37 3.15 4.14
C VAL A 152 3.21 3.90 3.51
N PHE A 153 3.33 4.31 2.23
CA PHE A 153 2.25 4.99 1.52
C PHE A 153 1.03 4.08 1.36
N LEU A 154 1.22 2.84 0.89
CA LEU A 154 0.14 1.87 0.74
C LEU A 154 -0.50 1.52 2.09
N GLN A 155 0.31 1.31 3.14
CA GLN A 155 -0.18 1.09 4.51
C GLN A 155 -1.03 2.26 5.00
N ALA A 156 -0.59 3.49 4.75
CA ALA A 156 -1.34 4.70 5.09
C ALA A 156 -2.67 4.77 4.33
N LEU A 157 -2.71 4.41 3.03
CA LEU A 157 -3.97 4.35 2.29
C LEU A 157 -4.94 3.30 2.84
N HIS A 158 -4.46 2.10 3.18
CA HIS A 158 -5.29 1.08 3.83
C HIS A 158 -5.85 1.58 5.18
N LEU A 159 -5.04 2.27 5.98
CA LEU A 159 -5.53 2.90 7.21
C LEU A 159 -6.56 4.00 6.90
N GLY A 160 -6.39 4.79 5.84
CA GLY A 160 -7.39 5.76 5.40
C GLY A 160 -8.75 5.12 5.11
N VAL A 161 -8.76 3.96 4.44
CA VAL A 161 -9.97 3.15 4.22
C VAL A 161 -10.55 2.62 5.54
N GLU A 162 -9.69 2.14 6.45
CA GLU A 162 -10.10 1.67 7.78
C GLU A 162 -10.77 2.79 8.58
N VAL A 163 -10.17 3.99 8.63
CA VAL A 163 -10.71 5.17 9.32
C VAL A 163 -12.11 5.48 8.81
N ILE A 164 -12.28 5.56 7.48
CA ILE A 164 -13.58 5.85 6.87
C ILE A 164 -14.61 4.78 7.22
N ASN A 165 -14.25 3.50 7.05
CA ASN A 165 -15.13 2.38 7.37
C ASN A 165 -15.57 2.37 8.84
N THR A 166 -14.65 2.66 9.76
CA THR A 166 -14.96 2.76 11.19
C THR A 166 -15.88 3.95 11.47
N THR A 167 -15.61 5.11 10.88
CA THR A 167 -16.44 6.31 11.05
C THR A 167 -17.83 6.20 10.39
N ASP A 168 -17.97 5.38 9.35
CA ASP A 168 -19.25 5.07 8.69
C ASP A 168 -20.15 4.17 9.56
N HIS A 169 -19.57 3.41 10.49
CA HIS A 169 -20.26 2.36 11.27
C HIS A 169 -20.21 2.62 12.78
N ILE A 170 -20.25 3.89 13.17
CA ILE A 170 -20.17 4.31 14.57
C ILE A 170 -21.31 3.73 15.42
N GLN A 171 -20.98 3.39 16.66
CA GLN A 171 -21.98 2.93 17.61
C GLN A 171 -22.63 4.13 18.30
N LEU A 172 -23.91 4.36 17.98
CA LEU A 172 -24.66 5.49 18.55
C LEU A 172 -25.01 5.24 20.02
N SER A 173 -24.63 6.18 20.90
CA SER A 173 -25.02 6.17 22.31
C SER A 173 -26.54 6.22 22.49
N ARG A 174 -27.03 5.88 23.68
CA ARG A 174 -28.47 5.92 23.98
C ARG A 174 -29.02 7.35 23.87
N GLU A 175 -28.22 8.32 24.29
CA GLU A 175 -28.49 9.74 24.29
C GLU A 175 -28.54 10.28 22.86
N CYS A 176 -27.59 9.87 22.02
CA CYS A 176 -27.62 10.20 20.60
C CYS A 176 -28.85 9.60 19.91
N ARG A 177 -29.14 8.31 20.12
CA ARG A 177 -30.34 7.66 19.55
C ARG A 177 -31.63 8.39 19.94
N ARG A 178 -31.72 8.84 21.19
CA ARG A 178 -32.85 9.65 21.67
C ARG A 178 -32.92 11.03 21.01
N GLY A 179 -31.77 11.71 20.90
CA GLY A 179 -31.67 13.01 20.24
C GLY A 179 -32.11 12.94 18.77
N LEU A 180 -31.59 11.97 18.02
CA LEU A 180 -31.97 11.74 16.62
C LEU A 180 -33.45 11.39 16.46
N LEU A 181 -33.98 10.51 17.31
CA LEU A 181 -35.42 10.20 17.30
C LEU A 181 -36.26 11.46 17.50
N ARG A 182 -35.92 12.28 18.49
CA ARG A 182 -36.66 13.51 18.82
C ARG A 182 -36.56 14.56 17.72
N MET A 183 -35.40 14.65 17.09
CA MET A 183 -35.14 15.56 16.00
C MET A 183 -35.91 15.18 14.73
N SER A 184 -35.88 13.90 14.35
CA SER A 184 -36.35 13.46 13.04
C SER A 184 -37.78 12.92 13.02
N TYR A 185 -38.26 12.33 14.12
CA TYR A 185 -39.50 11.53 14.10
C TYR A 185 -40.56 11.93 15.13
N CYS A 186 -40.21 12.63 16.21
CA CYS A 186 -41.23 13.20 17.10
C CYS A 186 -42.24 14.14 16.41
N PRO A 187 -41.89 14.93 15.38
CA PRO A 187 -42.88 15.72 14.63
C PRO A 187 -43.99 14.85 14.03
N HIS A 188 -43.66 13.64 13.57
CA HIS A 188 -44.63 12.73 12.95
C HIS A 188 -45.70 12.30 13.94
N CYS A 189 -45.34 12.13 15.22
CA CYS A 189 -46.28 11.84 16.30
C CYS A 189 -47.27 12.99 16.57
N GLN A 190 -46.92 14.22 16.15
CA GLN A 190 -47.77 15.40 16.23
C GLN A 190 -48.47 15.73 14.89
N GLY A 191 -48.41 14.83 13.91
CA GLY A 191 -48.97 15.06 12.57
C GLY A 191 -48.13 15.97 11.66
N LEU A 192 -46.92 16.34 12.06
CA LEU A 192 -46.01 17.22 11.33
C LEU A 192 -44.99 16.42 10.50
N THR A 193 -45.47 15.56 9.59
CA THR A 193 -44.64 14.58 8.87
C THR A 193 -43.68 15.15 7.83
N THR A 194 -43.81 16.42 7.45
CA THR A 194 -42.96 17.10 6.48
C THR A 194 -42.01 18.13 7.13
N SER A 195 -42.10 18.31 8.46
CA SER A 195 -41.33 19.33 9.17
C SER A 195 -39.88 18.87 9.36
N LYS A 196 -38.93 19.64 8.84
CA LYS A 196 -37.50 19.43 9.08
C LYS A 196 -37.04 20.14 10.37
N PRO A 197 -36.02 19.61 11.08
CA PRO A 197 -35.43 20.29 12.23
C PRO A 197 -34.81 21.63 11.87
N CYS A 198 -34.90 22.61 12.76
CA CYS A 198 -34.19 23.88 12.63
C CYS A 198 -32.66 23.64 12.58
N MET A 199 -31.93 24.50 11.86
CA MET A 199 -30.48 24.36 11.70
C MET A 199 -29.73 24.24 13.04
N GLY A 200 -29.99 25.17 13.98
CA GLY A 200 -29.36 25.13 15.30
C GLY A 200 -29.70 23.87 16.11
N TYR A 201 -30.93 23.36 15.96
CA TYR A 201 -31.36 22.12 16.61
C TYR A 201 -30.64 20.90 16.00
N CYS A 202 -30.59 20.84 14.67
CA CYS A 202 -29.86 19.81 13.94
C CYS A 202 -28.38 19.78 14.37
N LEU A 203 -27.71 20.93 14.37
CA LEU A 203 -26.31 21.03 14.73
C LEU A 203 -26.07 20.54 16.16
N ASN A 204 -26.87 20.94 17.13
CA ASN A 204 -26.69 20.47 18.51
C ASN A 204 -26.89 18.95 18.65
N VAL A 205 -27.88 18.37 17.97
CA VAL A 205 -28.09 16.92 18.00
C VAL A 205 -26.94 16.18 17.31
N VAL A 206 -26.60 16.57 16.08
CA VAL A 206 -25.60 15.88 15.25
C VAL A 206 -24.19 16.06 15.82
N ARG A 207 -23.80 17.24 16.30
CA ARG A 207 -22.50 17.46 16.96
C ARG A 207 -22.36 16.66 18.25
N GLY A 208 -23.44 16.51 19.01
CA GLY A 208 -23.47 15.64 20.19
C GLY A 208 -23.30 14.16 19.82
N CYS A 209 -23.95 13.72 18.74
CA CYS A 209 -23.81 12.35 18.22
C CYS A 209 -22.41 12.05 17.65
N LEU A 210 -21.80 13.01 16.96
CA LEU A 210 -20.51 12.85 16.27
C LEU A 210 -19.33 13.41 17.08
N ALA A 211 -19.51 13.62 18.39
CA ALA A 211 -18.52 14.28 19.25
C ALA A 211 -17.15 13.59 19.23
N SER A 212 -17.12 12.26 19.34
CA SER A 212 -15.89 11.47 19.24
C SER A 212 -15.28 11.52 17.84
N LEU A 213 -16.10 11.56 16.80
CA LEU A 213 -15.65 11.65 15.40
C LEU A 213 -14.95 12.96 15.10
N ALA A 214 -15.39 14.06 15.71
CA ALA A 214 -14.74 15.35 15.55
C ALA A 214 -13.29 15.35 16.06
N GLU A 215 -12.92 14.48 17.01
CA GLU A 215 -11.54 14.33 17.48
C GLU A 215 -10.61 13.71 16.42
N VAL A 216 -11.16 13.04 15.39
CA VAL A 216 -10.40 12.49 14.27
C VAL A 216 -9.84 13.60 13.38
N ASP A 217 -10.50 14.77 13.30
CA ASP A 217 -10.19 15.83 12.33
C ASP A 217 -8.73 16.30 12.40
N ALA A 218 -8.20 16.57 13.59
CA ALA A 218 -6.83 17.03 13.74
C ALA A 218 -5.81 15.99 13.21
N HIS A 219 -6.04 14.72 13.52
CA HIS A 219 -5.18 13.62 13.10
C HIS A 219 -5.33 13.27 11.62
N TRP A 220 -6.53 13.41 11.07
CA TRP A 220 -6.82 13.28 9.64
C TRP A 220 -6.15 14.38 8.81
N ARG A 221 -6.21 15.64 9.27
CA ARG A 221 -5.50 16.75 8.62
C ARG A 221 -4.00 16.51 8.56
N GLU A 222 -3.44 15.98 9.64
CA GLU A 222 -2.03 15.60 9.71
C GLU A 222 -1.73 14.42 8.78
N PHE A 223 -2.63 13.45 8.68
CA PHE A 223 -2.53 12.31 7.78
C PHE A 223 -2.46 12.73 6.31
N VAL A 224 -3.36 13.61 5.86
CA VAL A 224 -3.33 14.13 4.49
C VAL A 224 -2.01 14.86 4.21
N ARG A 225 -1.51 15.68 5.17
CA ARG A 225 -0.22 16.37 5.03
C ARG A 225 0.99 15.41 5.04
N SER A 226 0.92 14.36 5.84
CA SER A 226 1.97 13.33 5.94
C SER A 226 2.06 12.52 4.64
N LEU A 227 0.93 12.18 4.02
CA LEU A 227 0.89 11.52 2.71
C LEU A 227 1.51 12.37 1.60
N GLU A 228 1.26 13.69 1.60
CA GLU A 228 1.92 14.61 0.65
C GLU A 228 3.44 14.61 0.83
N THR A 229 3.90 14.68 2.09
CA THR A 229 5.32 14.63 2.41
C THR A 229 5.95 13.31 1.98
N LEU A 230 5.30 12.18 2.26
CA LEU A 230 5.77 10.85 1.89
C LEU A 230 5.85 10.68 0.37
N SER A 231 4.86 11.20 -0.37
CA SER A 231 4.81 11.18 -1.83
C SER A 231 6.00 11.86 -2.50
N THR A 232 6.55 12.93 -1.89
CA THR A 232 7.78 13.56 -2.39
C THR A 232 9.00 12.65 -2.25
N ARG A 233 9.04 11.80 -1.22
CA ARG A 233 10.15 10.87 -0.95
C ARG A 233 10.10 9.62 -1.83
N MET A 234 8.94 9.29 -2.36
CA MET A 234 8.73 8.20 -3.33
C MET A 234 9.28 8.52 -4.72
N HIS A 235 9.83 9.72 -4.94
CA HIS A 235 10.39 10.14 -6.22
C HIS A 235 11.86 10.55 -6.07
N GLY A 236 12.70 10.14 -7.02
CA GLY A 236 14.10 10.57 -7.10
C GLY A 236 15.03 9.48 -7.66
N ALA A 237 16.34 9.74 -7.65
CA ALA A 237 17.36 8.87 -8.26
C ALA A 237 17.50 7.45 -7.67
N GLN A 238 16.73 7.12 -6.62
CA GLN A 238 16.66 5.79 -6.00
C GLN A 238 15.20 5.43 -5.66
N ASP A 239 14.25 5.87 -6.48
CA ASP A 239 12.88 5.37 -6.36
C ASP A 239 12.77 3.93 -6.85
N LEU A 240 11.68 3.26 -6.45
CA LEU A 240 11.47 1.83 -6.70
C LEU A 240 11.51 1.50 -8.19
N GLU A 241 10.90 2.35 -9.03
CA GLU A 241 10.87 2.13 -10.47
C GLU A 241 12.29 2.11 -11.05
N GLN A 242 13.11 3.12 -10.74
CA GLN A 242 14.49 3.15 -11.21
C GLN A 242 15.30 1.95 -10.70
N VAL A 243 15.16 1.58 -9.43
CA VAL A 243 15.89 0.44 -8.87
C VAL A 243 15.49 -0.88 -9.53
N LEU A 244 14.19 -1.11 -9.74
CA LEU A 244 13.69 -2.31 -10.43
C LEU A 244 14.20 -2.38 -11.87
N LEU A 245 14.26 -1.24 -12.57
CA LEU A 245 14.80 -1.18 -13.93
C LEU A 245 16.28 -1.54 -13.99
N GLU A 246 17.08 -1.31 -12.93
CA GLU A 246 18.52 -1.61 -12.90
C GLU A 246 18.86 -3.02 -12.37
N VAL A 247 17.87 -3.80 -11.90
CA VAL A 247 18.10 -5.15 -11.33
C VAL A 247 18.83 -6.07 -12.34
N HIS A 248 18.47 -5.98 -13.61
CA HIS A 248 19.09 -6.77 -14.67
C HIS A 248 20.62 -6.60 -14.72
N GLY A 249 21.12 -5.38 -14.51
CA GLY A 249 22.54 -5.05 -14.51
C GLY A 249 23.25 -5.71 -13.33
N LEU A 250 22.65 -5.62 -12.13
CA LEU A 250 23.18 -6.26 -10.92
C LEU A 250 23.28 -7.78 -11.06
N VAL A 251 22.25 -8.42 -11.62
CA VAL A 251 22.24 -9.87 -11.86
C VAL A 251 23.29 -10.26 -12.91
N ARG A 252 23.37 -9.53 -14.03
CA ARG A 252 24.38 -9.75 -15.07
C ARG A 252 25.80 -9.63 -14.51
N ASP A 253 26.06 -8.60 -13.71
CA ASP A 253 27.39 -8.31 -13.17
C ASP A 253 27.79 -9.33 -12.08
N ALA A 254 26.82 -9.85 -11.33
CA ALA A 254 27.01 -10.97 -10.40
C ALA A 254 27.43 -12.24 -11.14
N VAL A 255 26.73 -12.62 -12.21
CA VAL A 255 27.10 -13.78 -13.05
C VAL A 255 28.49 -13.58 -13.65
N ALA A 256 28.78 -12.38 -14.16
CA ALA A 256 30.10 -12.04 -14.69
C ALA A 256 31.20 -12.12 -13.63
N HIS A 257 30.90 -11.78 -12.38
CA HIS A 257 31.82 -11.91 -11.25
C HIS A 257 32.15 -13.39 -10.97
N ALA A 258 31.16 -14.28 -10.99
CA ALA A 258 31.38 -15.71 -10.84
C ALA A 258 32.26 -16.26 -11.98
N GLN A 259 31.96 -15.89 -13.23
CA GLN A 259 32.71 -16.30 -14.40
C GLN A 259 34.19 -15.85 -14.34
N ARG A 260 34.46 -14.60 -13.94
CA ARG A 260 35.85 -14.10 -13.77
C ARG A 260 36.64 -14.86 -12.71
N ASN A 261 35.95 -15.45 -11.73
CA ASN A 261 36.56 -16.21 -10.64
C ASN A 261 36.49 -17.73 -10.86
N ALA A 262 36.17 -18.19 -12.08
CA ALA A 262 35.93 -19.59 -12.38
C ALA A 262 37.03 -20.56 -11.89
N PRO A 263 38.34 -20.32 -12.13
CA PRO A 263 39.38 -21.26 -11.68
C PRO A 263 39.40 -21.45 -10.16
N ARG A 264 39.18 -20.36 -9.41
CA ARG A 264 39.11 -20.39 -7.95
C ARG A 264 37.86 -21.15 -7.49
N LEU A 265 36.71 -20.84 -8.09
CA LEU A 265 35.43 -21.46 -7.74
C LEU A 265 35.42 -22.96 -8.04
N SER A 266 35.96 -23.39 -9.18
CA SER A 266 36.13 -24.81 -9.52
C SER A 266 36.94 -25.56 -8.46
N ALA A 267 38.12 -25.05 -8.10
CA ALA A 267 38.97 -25.67 -7.09
C ALA A 267 38.30 -25.75 -5.71
N GLN A 268 37.53 -24.72 -5.33
CA GLN A 268 36.80 -24.68 -4.06
C GLN A 268 35.61 -25.65 -4.05
N VAL A 269 34.83 -25.69 -5.13
CA VAL A 269 33.69 -26.60 -5.25
C VAL A 269 34.17 -28.05 -5.27
N ARG A 270 35.23 -28.40 -6.02
CA ARG A 270 35.80 -29.75 -6.00
C ARG A 270 36.31 -30.16 -4.62
N ARG A 271 36.82 -29.21 -3.83
CA ARG A 271 37.24 -29.46 -2.45
C ARG A 271 36.06 -29.79 -1.53
N VAL A 272 34.93 -29.11 -1.71
CA VAL A 272 33.75 -29.25 -0.83
C VAL A 272 32.86 -30.41 -1.28
N CYS A 273 32.62 -30.53 -2.59
CA CYS A 273 31.68 -31.48 -3.18
C CYS A 273 32.35 -32.74 -3.77
N GLY A 274 33.69 -32.79 -3.81
CA GLY A 274 34.44 -33.85 -4.46
C GLY A 274 34.53 -33.66 -5.98
N ASP A 275 35.11 -34.64 -6.68
CA ASP A 275 35.15 -34.63 -8.13
C ASP A 275 33.79 -35.04 -8.73
N PRO A 276 33.34 -34.36 -9.80
CA PRO A 276 32.07 -34.67 -10.44
C PRO A 276 32.06 -36.07 -11.04
N VAL A 277 31.06 -36.88 -10.65
CA VAL A 277 30.89 -38.24 -11.14
C VAL A 277 30.40 -38.20 -12.59
N ARG A 278 31.17 -38.79 -13.50
CA ARG A 278 30.86 -38.86 -14.94
C ARG A 278 29.60 -39.72 -15.17
N GLN A 279 28.48 -39.12 -15.55
CA GLN A 279 27.36 -39.85 -16.14
C GLN A 279 27.60 -40.01 -17.65
N GLN A 280 27.54 -41.25 -18.16
CA GLN A 280 27.66 -41.51 -19.60
C GLN A 280 26.49 -40.83 -20.35
N PRO A 281 26.71 -40.17 -21.50
CA PRO A 281 25.63 -39.53 -22.23
C PRO A 281 24.76 -40.57 -22.95
N GLU A 282 23.45 -40.56 -22.71
CA GLU A 282 22.49 -41.11 -23.66
C GLU A 282 22.47 -40.24 -24.91
N GLN A 283 22.72 -40.85 -26.06
CA GLN A 283 22.77 -40.17 -27.34
C GLN A 283 21.38 -39.70 -27.78
N VAL A 284 21.20 -38.39 -27.92
CA VAL A 284 20.09 -37.82 -28.69
C VAL A 284 20.67 -36.89 -29.75
N SER A 285 20.36 -37.21 -31.01
CA SER A 285 20.90 -36.64 -32.23
C SER A 285 20.71 -35.12 -32.31
N SER A 286 21.79 -34.41 -32.66
CA SER A 286 21.83 -32.96 -32.83
C SER A 286 21.48 -32.58 -34.27
N GLY A 287 20.43 -31.79 -34.45
CA GLY A 287 20.17 -31.07 -35.69
C GLY A 287 20.90 -29.72 -35.71
N GLN A 288 21.89 -29.59 -36.59
CA GLN A 288 22.56 -28.32 -36.89
C GLN A 288 21.65 -27.39 -37.69
N HIS A 289 21.62 -26.10 -37.34
CA HIS A 289 21.59 -25.01 -38.31
C HIS A 289 22.31 -23.78 -37.76
N GLY A 290 23.16 -23.18 -38.61
CA GLY A 290 24.05 -22.09 -38.25
C GLY A 290 23.68 -20.74 -38.84
N SER A 291 24.61 -19.81 -38.60
CA SER A 291 24.84 -18.50 -39.23
C SER A 291 24.04 -17.27 -38.78
N ALA A 292 24.77 -16.41 -38.04
CA ALA A 292 24.92 -14.97 -38.17
C ALA A 292 23.72 -14.08 -38.52
N GLY A 293 23.38 -13.20 -37.56
CA GLY A 293 22.75 -11.90 -37.78
C GLY A 293 23.15 -10.96 -36.65
N ARG A 294 24.10 -10.05 -36.91
CA ARG A 294 24.37 -8.89 -36.05
C ARG A 294 23.27 -7.87 -36.32
N ASP A 295 22.19 -7.94 -35.55
CA ASP A 295 21.20 -6.88 -35.52
C ASP A 295 21.29 -6.15 -34.17
N SER A 296 21.88 -4.96 -34.21
CA SER A 296 21.75 -3.97 -33.15
C SER A 296 20.29 -3.50 -33.13
N ILE A 297 19.48 -4.10 -32.25
CA ILE A 297 18.12 -3.61 -32.00
C ILE A 297 18.20 -2.49 -30.97
N PRO A 298 17.70 -1.27 -31.27
CA PRO A 298 17.47 -0.29 -30.23
C PRO A 298 16.33 -0.83 -29.36
N LEU A 299 16.63 -1.23 -28.13
CA LEU A 299 15.65 -1.42 -27.07
C LEU A 299 14.95 -0.07 -26.86
N LYS A 300 13.90 0.19 -27.65
CA LYS A 300 12.91 1.20 -27.31
C LYS A 300 12.30 0.74 -26.00
N GLY A 301 12.76 1.34 -24.90
CA GLY A 301 12.00 1.35 -23.66
C GLY A 301 10.56 1.69 -24.02
N ALA A 302 9.61 0.96 -23.44
CA ALA A 302 8.20 1.22 -23.64
C ALA A 302 7.97 2.74 -23.61
N VAL A 303 7.49 3.30 -24.71
CA VAL A 303 7.14 4.73 -24.76
C VAL A 303 5.97 4.87 -23.81
N ARG A 304 6.26 5.14 -22.53
CA ARG A 304 5.26 5.46 -21.54
C ARG A 304 4.74 6.85 -21.90
N ASN A 305 3.44 6.94 -22.18
CA ASN A 305 2.76 8.22 -22.20
C ASN A 305 3.09 8.94 -20.88
N ALA A 306 3.69 10.13 -20.97
CA ALA A 306 4.15 10.87 -19.81
C ALA A 306 3.02 11.12 -18.79
N ASP A 307 1.76 11.11 -19.24
CA ASP A 307 0.54 11.25 -18.43
C ASP A 307 0.24 10.05 -17.51
N ASP A 308 0.73 8.84 -17.80
CA ASP A 308 0.32 7.61 -17.11
C ASP A 308 1.34 7.08 -16.07
N THR A 309 2.30 7.92 -15.68
CA THR A 309 3.31 7.54 -14.69
C THR A 309 2.71 7.46 -13.29
N LEU A 310 3.23 6.55 -12.45
CA LEU A 310 2.88 6.42 -11.03
C LEU A 310 2.97 7.77 -10.28
N SER A 311 3.91 8.61 -10.70
CA SER A 311 4.12 9.95 -10.17
C SER A 311 2.93 10.88 -10.44
N ASN A 312 2.40 10.89 -11.66
CA ASN A 312 1.26 11.74 -12.03
C ASN A 312 -0.03 11.31 -11.35
N ARG A 313 -0.34 10.00 -11.39
CA ARG A 313 -1.51 9.43 -10.69
C ARG A 313 -1.47 9.74 -9.20
N ARG A 314 -0.30 9.62 -8.56
CA ARG A 314 -0.10 9.97 -7.15
C ARG A 314 -0.33 11.46 -6.87
N LYS A 315 0.15 12.36 -7.74
CA LYS A 315 -0.07 13.81 -7.61
C LYS A 315 -1.55 14.18 -7.76
N GLU A 316 -2.24 13.61 -8.74
CA GLU A 316 -3.67 13.83 -8.97
C GLU A 316 -4.51 13.34 -7.78
N PHE A 317 -4.20 12.13 -7.28
CA PHE A 317 -4.80 11.59 -6.06
C PHE A 317 -4.66 12.54 -4.87
N LEU A 318 -3.43 13.02 -4.60
CA LEU A 318 -3.19 13.92 -3.48
C LEU A 318 -3.91 15.26 -3.65
N SER A 319 -3.98 15.79 -4.88
CA SER A 319 -4.77 16.97 -5.19
C SER A 319 -6.25 16.77 -4.85
N SER A 320 -6.80 15.61 -5.18
CA SER A 320 -8.19 15.25 -4.86
C SER A 320 -8.41 15.01 -3.36
N LEU A 321 -7.45 14.37 -2.69
CA LEU A 321 -7.52 14.08 -1.26
C LEU A 321 -7.47 15.37 -0.42
N ARG A 322 -6.72 16.38 -0.86
CA ARG A 322 -6.65 17.70 -0.21
C ARG A 322 -8.02 18.35 -0.02
N LEU A 323 -8.95 18.15 -0.95
CA LEU A 323 -10.32 18.67 -0.84
C LEU A 323 -11.06 18.08 0.37
N HIS A 324 -10.66 16.88 0.81
CA HIS A 324 -11.23 16.16 1.95
C HIS A 324 -10.42 16.34 3.24
N ARG A 325 -9.44 17.25 3.27
CA ARG A 325 -8.57 17.46 4.44
C ARG A 325 -9.36 17.88 5.69
N ALA A 326 -10.45 18.62 5.51
CA ALA A 326 -11.30 19.13 6.59
C ALA A 326 -12.60 18.32 6.79
N PHE A 327 -12.67 17.10 6.23
CA PHE A 327 -13.89 16.30 6.16
C PHE A 327 -14.55 16.11 7.54
N TYR A 328 -13.80 15.56 8.52
CA TYR A 328 -14.35 15.26 9.84
C TYR A 328 -14.71 16.51 10.66
N GLY A 329 -13.97 17.61 10.51
CA GLY A 329 -14.24 18.86 11.22
C GLY A 329 -15.50 19.60 10.74
N GLY A 330 -15.95 19.34 9.50
CA GLY A 330 -17.15 19.93 8.91
C GLY A 330 -18.32 18.97 8.75
N LEU A 331 -18.19 17.71 9.18
CA LEU A 331 -19.16 16.66 8.86
C LEU A 331 -20.56 16.98 9.40
N ALA A 332 -20.70 17.34 10.67
CA ALA A 332 -21.99 17.66 11.26
C ALA A 332 -22.71 18.81 10.54
N ASP A 333 -21.96 19.85 10.21
CA ASP A 333 -22.43 21.01 9.44
C ASP A 333 -22.90 20.60 8.04
N GLN A 334 -22.11 19.78 7.33
CA GLN A 334 -22.49 19.27 6.03
C GLN A 334 -23.80 18.48 6.09
N LEU A 335 -23.92 17.52 7.02
CA LEU A 335 -25.14 16.71 7.16
C LEU A 335 -26.39 17.56 7.42
N CYS A 336 -26.25 18.60 8.25
CA CYS A 336 -27.35 19.51 8.55
C CYS A 336 -27.72 20.40 7.36
N VAL A 337 -26.73 20.94 6.65
CA VAL A 337 -26.95 21.85 5.51
C VAL A 337 -27.49 21.12 4.28
N SER A 338 -27.00 19.92 3.97
CA SER A 338 -27.38 19.22 2.73
C SER A 338 -28.71 18.47 2.83
N ASP A 339 -28.98 17.82 3.97
CA ASP A 339 -30.02 16.81 4.04
C ASP A 339 -31.05 17.06 5.16
N LEU A 340 -30.58 17.38 6.37
CA LEU A 340 -31.41 17.31 7.58
C LEU A 340 -32.20 18.61 7.87
N ALA A 341 -31.60 19.79 7.70
CA ALA A 341 -32.26 21.06 8.00
C ALA A 341 -32.88 21.69 6.73
N PRO A 342 -33.91 22.54 6.86
CA PRO A 342 -34.39 23.34 5.73
C PRO A 342 -33.46 24.54 5.49
N GLY A 343 -33.59 25.16 4.31
CA GLY A 343 -32.93 26.43 4.02
C GLY A 343 -33.42 27.58 4.90
N ASP A 344 -32.70 28.70 4.87
CA ASP A 344 -32.98 29.87 5.69
C ASP A 344 -34.41 30.43 5.47
N GLY A 345 -35.04 30.88 6.55
CA GLY A 345 -36.37 31.51 6.52
C GLY A 345 -37.56 30.55 6.47
N THR A 346 -37.32 29.23 6.46
CA THR A 346 -38.39 28.21 6.44
C THR A 346 -38.85 27.85 7.85
N ALA A 347 -40.16 27.63 8.05
CA ALA A 347 -40.70 27.13 9.30
C ALA A 347 -40.11 25.74 9.62
N CYS A 348 -39.61 25.54 10.83
CA CYS A 348 -38.83 24.36 11.21
C CYS A 348 -39.19 23.82 12.60
N TRP A 349 -38.92 22.54 12.83
CA TRP A 349 -39.10 21.87 14.12
C TRP A 349 -37.95 22.18 15.07
N ASN A 350 -38.25 22.69 16.26
CA ASN A 350 -37.22 23.04 17.26
C ASN A 350 -37.06 22.03 18.41
N GLY A 351 -37.69 20.85 18.30
CA GLY A 351 -37.71 19.83 19.35
C GLY A 351 -38.95 19.84 20.25
N ALA A 352 -39.82 20.85 20.12
CA ALA A 352 -41.09 20.95 20.83
C ALA A 352 -42.28 21.32 19.92
N GLY A 353 -42.05 22.21 18.94
CA GLY A 353 -43.06 22.66 17.98
C GLY A 353 -42.43 23.28 16.72
N VAL A 354 -43.26 23.82 15.84
CA VAL A 354 -42.80 24.59 14.68
C VAL A 354 -42.56 26.05 15.10
N ALA A 355 -41.32 26.37 15.42
CA ALA A 355 -40.89 27.70 15.86
C ALA A 355 -39.38 27.82 15.74
N SER A 356 -38.85 29.04 15.88
CA SER A 356 -37.41 29.27 15.89
C SER A 356 -36.72 28.50 17.02
N TYR A 357 -35.51 28.01 16.75
CA TYR A 357 -34.63 27.43 17.75
C TYR A 357 -33.83 28.53 18.46
N THR A 358 -33.93 28.61 19.79
CA THR A 358 -33.39 29.74 20.59
C THR A 358 -32.19 29.35 21.46
N LEU A 359 -31.91 28.06 21.60
CA LEU A 359 -30.80 27.59 22.43
C LEU A 359 -29.46 27.81 21.72
N ARG A 360 -28.41 28.00 22.52
CA ARG A 360 -27.05 28.20 22.01
C ARG A 360 -26.58 26.96 21.23
N VAL A 361 -26.01 27.19 20.06
CA VAL A 361 -25.37 26.13 19.27
C VAL A 361 -23.97 25.89 19.81
N VAL A 362 -23.67 24.66 20.22
CA VAL A 362 -22.35 24.26 20.72
C VAL A 362 -21.38 23.93 19.59
N GLY A 363 -20.08 24.01 19.87
CA GLY A 363 -19.01 23.68 18.91
C GLY A 363 -18.83 22.18 18.68
N ASN A 364 -17.80 21.82 17.90
CA ASN A 364 -17.42 20.43 17.61
C ASN A 364 -16.50 19.85 18.70
N GLY A 365 -16.42 18.52 18.76
CA GLY A 365 -15.55 17.80 19.70
C GLY A 365 -16.17 17.58 21.08
N ILE A 366 -15.61 16.64 21.82
CA ILE A 366 -16.15 16.17 23.11
C ILE A 366 -16.21 17.31 24.12
N LYS A 367 -15.13 18.11 24.19
CA LYS A 367 -15.05 19.24 25.14
C LYS A 367 -16.17 20.27 24.95
N ALA A 368 -16.57 20.52 23.70
CA ALA A 368 -17.64 21.47 23.40
C ALA A 368 -19.04 20.95 23.77
N GLN A 369 -19.19 19.64 23.97
CA GLN A 369 -20.49 19.03 24.28
C GLN A 369 -20.89 19.10 25.76
N ALA A 370 -20.03 19.62 26.64
CA ALA A 370 -20.33 19.73 28.07
C ALA A 370 -21.63 20.52 28.34
N GLU A 371 -21.87 21.57 27.54
CA GLU A 371 -23.05 22.44 27.62
C GLU A 371 -24.07 22.15 26.51
N ASN A 372 -24.01 20.99 25.86
CA ASN A 372 -24.95 20.65 24.78
C ASN A 372 -26.36 20.44 25.35
N PRO A 373 -27.37 21.24 24.93
CA PRO A 373 -28.72 21.12 25.48
C PRO A 373 -29.49 19.89 24.99
N GLU A 374 -29.08 19.28 23.88
CA GLU A 374 -29.84 18.22 23.21
C GLU A 374 -29.31 16.81 23.45
N VAL A 375 -27.98 16.66 23.56
CA VAL A 375 -27.32 15.36 23.68
C VAL A 375 -26.23 15.41 24.73
N LYS A 376 -26.36 14.58 25.77
CA LYS A 376 -25.33 14.43 26.81
C LYS A 376 -24.22 13.50 26.31
N VAL A 377 -22.99 14.00 26.28
CA VAL A 377 -21.79 13.24 25.91
C VAL A 377 -20.92 13.07 27.14
N LYS A 378 -20.62 11.82 27.51
CA LYS A 378 -19.88 11.50 28.75
C LYS A 378 -18.42 11.14 28.50
N GLU A 379 -18.16 10.29 27.52
CA GLU A 379 -16.85 9.69 27.28
C GLU A 379 -16.55 9.58 25.78
N ALA A 380 -15.27 9.49 25.45
CA ALA A 380 -14.80 9.23 24.10
C ALA A 380 -15.12 7.80 23.68
N ASP A 381 -15.40 7.61 22.39
CA ASP A 381 -15.59 6.27 21.84
C ASP A 381 -14.22 5.54 21.79
N PRO A 382 -14.10 4.34 22.41
CA PRO A 382 -12.83 3.61 22.44
C PRO A 382 -12.38 3.12 21.06
N VAL A 383 -13.31 2.80 20.16
CA VAL A 383 -13.00 2.36 18.78
C VAL A 383 -12.45 3.55 17.98
N ILE A 384 -13.03 4.74 18.16
CA ILE A 384 -12.52 5.96 17.54
C ILE A 384 -11.15 6.34 18.10
N SER A 385 -10.96 6.17 19.40
CA SER A 385 -9.66 6.41 20.06
C SER A 385 -8.57 5.50 19.48
N GLN A 386 -8.89 4.22 19.23
CA GLN A 386 -7.96 3.28 18.60
C GLN A 386 -7.57 3.70 17.17
N VAL A 387 -8.53 4.16 16.37
CA VAL A 387 -8.26 4.67 15.01
C VAL A 387 -7.42 5.95 15.06
N ILE A 388 -7.68 6.83 16.02
CA ILE A 388 -6.86 8.03 16.27
C ILE A 388 -5.42 7.63 16.60
N ASP A 389 -5.20 6.62 17.42
CA ASP A 389 -3.85 6.17 17.76
C ASP A 389 -3.12 5.56 16.56
N LYS A 390 -3.83 4.82 15.70
CA LYS A 390 -3.30 4.36 14.41
C LYS A 390 -2.92 5.53 13.49
N LEU A 391 -3.75 6.57 13.42
CA LEU A 391 -3.44 7.79 12.66
C LEU A 391 -2.19 8.49 13.21
N LYS A 392 -2.07 8.63 14.53
CA LYS A 392 -0.86 9.20 15.15
C LYS A 392 0.37 8.41 14.78
N HIS A 393 0.31 7.07 14.87
CA HIS A 393 1.42 6.20 14.54
C HIS A 393 1.84 6.34 13.07
N ILE A 394 0.90 6.24 12.12
CA ILE A 394 1.27 6.34 10.69
C ILE A 394 1.81 7.73 10.33
N ASN A 395 1.32 8.79 10.98
CA ASN A 395 1.80 10.15 10.76
C ASN A 395 3.26 10.28 11.21
N GLN A 396 3.60 9.71 12.36
CA GLN A 396 4.99 9.66 12.85
C GLN A 396 5.89 8.88 11.89
N VAL A 397 5.48 7.68 11.45
CA VAL A 397 6.26 6.84 10.52
C VAL A 397 6.46 7.53 9.17
N SER A 398 5.41 8.16 8.64
CA SER A 398 5.44 8.89 7.36
C SER A 398 6.38 10.10 7.39
N GLN A 399 6.59 10.68 8.58
CA GLN A 399 7.44 11.86 8.77
C GLN A 399 8.89 11.50 9.14
N ALA A 400 9.16 10.28 9.61
CA ALA A 400 10.49 9.85 10.03
C ALA A 400 11.56 10.16 8.97
N PRO A 401 12.70 10.77 9.32
CA PRO A 401 13.74 11.12 8.35
C PRO A 401 14.28 9.87 7.65
N LYS A 402 14.79 10.02 6.41
CA LYS A 402 15.55 8.97 5.74
C LYS A 402 16.65 8.53 6.69
N ILE A 403 16.58 7.29 7.19
CA ILE A 403 17.69 6.70 7.95
C ILE A 403 18.84 6.64 6.96
N GLN A 404 19.81 7.56 7.10
CA GLN A 404 21.11 7.39 6.48
C GLN A 404 21.71 6.17 7.17
N SER A 405 21.63 5.02 6.50
CA SER A 405 22.44 3.86 6.84
C SER A 405 23.87 4.35 6.89
N LYS A 406 24.43 4.48 8.10
CA LYS A 406 25.87 4.62 8.29
C LYS A 406 26.49 3.38 7.66
N GLU A 407 27.02 3.55 6.44
CA GLU A 407 28.00 2.63 5.88
C GLU A 407 29.20 2.68 6.83
N THR A 408 29.28 1.71 7.74
CA THR A 408 30.54 1.39 8.40
C THR A 408 31.49 0.88 7.34
N MET A 409 32.58 1.63 7.14
CA MET A 409 33.77 1.28 6.36
C MET A 409 34.28 -0.12 6.65
#